data_AF-D4CFV4-F1
#
_entry.id   AF-D4CFV4-F1
#
_cell.length_a   1.000
_cell.length_b   1.000
_cell.length_c   1.000
_cell.angle_alpha   90.00
_cell.angle_beta   90.00
_cell.angle_gamma   90.00
#
_symmetry.space_group_name_H-M   'P 1'
#
loop_
_entity.id
_entity.type
_entity.pdbx_description
1 polymer ?
#
loop_
_entity_poly.entity_id
_entity_poly.type
_entity_poly.pdbx_seq_one_letter_code
_entity_poly.pdbx_strand_id
1 'polypeptide(L)'
;MTLVNSIDKIVSWLTENVCSKITLKLPDDYRNDTGYDVVMVNPAAFPLYVPGKDRLPPNVAAPIPSVCVQLMEGSDELIQKKRQLQIRLCLACWNPGQHGGEIFNPRENAKATGGYSYYVNTGEAAKTYSRNMDGWRDCYNLADLVLREIETAEYIAGHRLVKEQGIKFGPFTEDGNVWDYYPYWHSWISFALEIGTTPAIPKEYEEFL
;
A
#
# COMPACT_ATOMS: atom_id res chain seq x y z
N MET A 1 18.59 13.17 -12.26
CA MET A 1 17.42 12.36 -11.83
C MET A 1 16.22 13.29 -11.73
N THR A 2 15.06 12.92 -12.30
CA THR A 2 13.85 13.78 -12.32
C THR A 2 12.85 13.37 -11.24
N LEU A 3 11.91 14.25 -10.89
CA LEU A 3 10.82 13.95 -9.95
C LEU A 3 9.97 12.78 -10.44
N VAL A 4 9.65 12.76 -11.74
CA VAL A 4 8.90 11.66 -12.39
C VAL A 4 9.57 10.32 -12.16
N ASN A 5 10.87 10.20 -12.48
CA ASN A 5 11.63 8.97 -12.29
C ASN A 5 11.71 8.55 -10.82
N SER A 6 11.69 9.51 -9.89
CA SER A 6 11.71 9.19 -8.45
C SER A 6 10.41 8.51 -8.03
N ILE A 7 9.26 9.04 -8.47
CA ILE A 7 7.94 8.45 -8.21
C ILE A 7 7.82 7.07 -8.85
N ASP A 8 8.20 6.93 -10.13
CA ASP A 8 8.12 5.64 -10.85
C ASP A 8 8.94 4.55 -10.16
N LYS A 9 10.14 4.89 -9.67
CA LYS A 9 10.96 3.93 -8.93
C LYS A 9 10.38 3.57 -7.58
N ILE A 10 9.76 4.51 -6.86
CA ILE A 10 9.08 4.21 -5.58
C ILE A 10 7.90 3.26 -5.83
N VAL A 11 7.12 3.50 -6.88
CA VAL A 11 6.02 2.60 -7.29
C VAL A 11 6.54 1.19 -7.60
N SER A 12 7.64 1.10 -8.35
CA SER A 12 8.29 -0.18 -8.67
C SER A 12 8.79 -0.89 -7.41
N TRP A 13 9.44 -0.16 -6.50
CA TRP A 13 9.92 -0.69 -5.22
C TRP A 13 8.77 -1.22 -4.36
N LEU A 14 7.64 -0.52 -4.27
CA LEU A 14 6.45 -0.97 -3.55
C LEU A 14 5.84 -2.22 -4.18
N THR A 15 5.81 -2.28 -5.51
CA THR A 15 5.30 -3.44 -6.25
C THR A 15 6.08 -4.69 -5.89
N GLU A 16 7.42 -4.59 -5.89
CA GLU A 16 8.32 -5.71 -5.62
C GLU A 16 8.40 -6.10 -4.15
N ASN A 17 8.47 -5.12 -3.24
CA ASN A 17 8.80 -5.37 -1.83
C ASN A 17 7.59 -5.42 -0.90
N VAL A 18 6.43 -4.90 -1.31
CA VAL A 18 5.21 -4.89 -0.50
C VAL A 18 4.10 -5.66 -1.19
N CYS A 19 3.65 -5.18 -2.35
CA CYS A 19 2.47 -5.70 -3.04
C CYS A 19 2.57 -7.19 -3.37
N SER A 20 3.77 -7.67 -3.72
CA SER A 20 4.04 -9.09 -4.00
C SER A 20 3.91 -10.01 -2.77
N LYS A 21 3.98 -9.48 -1.54
CA LYS A 21 4.07 -10.24 -0.29
C LYS A 21 2.74 -10.43 0.44
N ILE A 22 1.68 -9.77 -0.02
CA ILE A 22 0.35 -9.84 0.58
C ILE A 22 -0.71 -9.99 -0.49
N THR A 23 -1.77 -10.73 -0.16
CA THR A 23 -2.96 -10.85 -0.99
C THR A 23 -4.17 -10.38 -0.22
N LEU A 24 -5.04 -9.63 -0.88
CA LEU A 24 -6.25 -9.03 -0.32
C LEU A 24 -7.44 -9.31 -1.25
N LYS A 25 -8.67 -9.16 -0.74
CA LYS A 25 -9.88 -9.42 -1.52
C LYS A 25 -10.01 -8.47 -2.70
N LEU A 26 -10.38 -9.02 -3.86
CA LEU A 26 -10.74 -8.28 -5.04
C LEU A 26 -12.19 -7.77 -4.90
N PRO A 27 -12.45 -6.46 -4.97
CA PRO A 27 -13.81 -5.93 -4.90
C PRO A 27 -14.71 -6.47 -6.03
N ASP A 28 -15.95 -6.77 -5.70
CA ASP A 28 -17.05 -6.96 -6.65
C ASP A 28 -18.08 -5.86 -6.40
N ASP A 29 -18.38 -5.08 -7.44
CA ASP A 29 -19.33 -3.95 -7.34
C ASP A 29 -20.78 -4.40 -7.20
N TYR A 30 -21.09 -5.63 -7.62
CA TYR A 30 -22.44 -6.15 -7.70
C TYR A 30 -22.76 -7.08 -6.54
N ARG A 31 -21.74 -7.69 -5.92
CA ARG A 31 -21.92 -8.70 -4.88
C ARG A 31 -20.98 -8.45 -3.70
N ASN A 32 -21.55 -8.21 -2.54
CA ASN A 32 -20.80 -8.02 -1.29
C ASN A 32 -21.31 -8.92 -0.16
N ASP A 33 -22.03 -9.98 -0.51
CA ASP A 33 -22.72 -10.92 0.38
C ASP A 33 -22.32 -12.38 0.08
N THR A 34 -23.17 -13.35 0.44
CA THR A 34 -22.95 -14.79 0.15
C THR A 34 -22.74 -15.11 -1.33
N GLY A 35 -23.16 -14.25 -2.25
CA GLY A 35 -23.00 -14.43 -3.69
C GLY A 35 -21.64 -14.01 -4.24
N TYR A 36 -20.77 -13.43 -3.40
CA TYR A 36 -19.41 -13.06 -3.77
C TYR A 36 -18.49 -14.30 -3.76
N ASP A 37 -17.91 -14.60 -4.92
CA ASP A 37 -16.86 -15.61 -5.03
C ASP A 37 -15.54 -14.97 -4.58
N VAL A 38 -15.01 -15.44 -3.45
CA VAL A 38 -13.80 -14.84 -2.85
C VAL A 38 -12.60 -15.02 -3.78
N VAL A 39 -12.11 -13.90 -4.31
CA VAL A 39 -10.91 -13.83 -5.14
C VAL A 39 -9.86 -12.99 -4.41
N MET A 40 -8.69 -13.57 -4.18
CA MET A 40 -7.56 -12.90 -3.56
C MET A 40 -6.58 -12.43 -4.63
N VAL A 41 -6.14 -11.18 -4.55
CA VAL A 41 -5.20 -10.56 -5.48
C VAL A 41 -4.10 -9.82 -4.76
N ASN A 42 -2.93 -9.69 -5.39
CA ASN A 42 -1.91 -8.77 -4.92
C ASN A 42 -2.38 -7.32 -5.13
N PRO A 43 -2.15 -6.42 -4.16
CA PRO A 43 -2.43 -5.00 -4.35
C PRO A 43 -1.65 -4.40 -5.52
N ALA A 44 -2.21 -3.41 -6.21
CA ALA A 44 -1.48 -2.65 -7.23
C ALA A 44 -0.80 -1.42 -6.63
N ALA A 45 0.35 -1.01 -7.16
CA ALA A 45 0.97 0.26 -6.80
C ALA A 45 0.71 1.31 -7.89
N PHE A 46 0.31 2.53 -7.51
CA PHE A 46 -0.01 3.61 -8.45
C PHE A 46 0.73 4.91 -8.13
N PRO A 47 1.10 5.71 -9.15
CA PRO A 47 1.62 7.05 -8.95
C PRO A 47 0.49 8.09 -8.82
N LEU A 48 0.63 9.00 -7.87
CA LEU A 48 -0.18 10.21 -7.59
C LEU A 48 -1.65 10.00 -7.21
N TYR A 49 -2.39 9.18 -7.95
CA TYR A 49 -3.79 8.88 -7.67
C TYR A 49 -4.14 7.44 -8.06
N VAL A 50 -5.16 6.91 -7.40
CA VAL A 50 -5.77 5.63 -7.79
C VAL A 50 -6.62 5.88 -9.05
N PRO A 51 -6.35 5.19 -10.18
CA PRO A 51 -7.11 5.40 -11.41
C PRO A 51 -8.56 4.92 -11.25
N GLY A 52 -9.47 5.57 -11.99
CA GLY A 52 -10.82 5.05 -12.20
C GLY A 52 -10.80 3.73 -12.97
N LYS A 53 -11.86 2.93 -12.86
CA LYS A 53 -11.96 1.62 -13.53
C LYS A 53 -11.82 1.71 -15.05
N ASP A 54 -12.22 2.84 -15.64
CA ASP A 54 -12.11 3.17 -17.06
C ASP A 54 -10.66 3.44 -17.52
N ARG A 55 -9.72 3.64 -16.58
CA ARG A 55 -8.34 4.07 -16.84
C ARG A 55 -7.30 3.12 -16.25
N LEU A 56 -7.69 1.87 -16.00
CA LEU A 56 -6.77 0.88 -15.46
C LEU A 56 -5.69 0.49 -16.48
N PRO A 57 -4.44 0.32 -16.03
CA PRO A 57 -3.41 -0.32 -16.85
C PRO A 57 -3.83 -1.75 -17.26
N PRO A 58 -3.40 -2.26 -18.43
CA PRO A 58 -3.86 -3.55 -18.96
C PRO A 58 -3.66 -4.76 -18.03
N ASN A 59 -2.68 -4.69 -17.12
CA ASN A 59 -2.30 -5.79 -16.23
C ASN A 59 -2.92 -5.69 -14.83
N VAL A 60 -3.77 -4.70 -14.57
CA VAL A 60 -4.34 -4.47 -13.23
C VAL A 60 -5.83 -4.79 -13.23
N ALA A 61 -6.21 -5.83 -12.47
CA ALA A 61 -7.57 -6.35 -12.43
C ALA A 61 -8.58 -5.37 -11.81
N ALA A 62 -8.16 -4.58 -10.82
CA ALA A 62 -8.99 -3.60 -10.15
C ALA A 62 -8.15 -2.47 -9.53
N PRO A 63 -8.73 -1.28 -9.32
CA PRO A 63 -8.02 -0.16 -8.70
C PRO A 63 -7.75 -0.37 -7.21
N ILE A 64 -8.49 -1.27 -6.56
CA ILE A 64 -8.36 -1.62 -5.15
C ILE A 64 -8.35 -3.16 -5.10
N PRO A 65 -7.52 -3.80 -4.27
CA PRO A 65 -6.59 -3.24 -3.29
C PRO A 65 -5.37 -2.53 -3.91
N SER A 66 -4.88 -1.46 -3.27
CA SER A 66 -3.75 -0.69 -3.82
C SER A 66 -2.93 0.11 -2.81
N VAL A 67 -1.72 0.50 -3.23
CA VAL A 67 -0.85 1.49 -2.58
C VAL A 67 -0.59 2.63 -3.56
N CYS A 68 -1.05 3.83 -3.26
CA CYS A 68 -0.85 5.00 -4.11
C CYS A 68 0.24 5.92 -3.56
N VAL A 69 1.22 6.30 -4.38
CA VAL A 69 2.35 7.16 -4.01
C VAL A 69 2.05 8.61 -4.34
N GLN A 70 1.95 9.47 -3.34
CA GLN A 70 1.71 10.91 -3.50
C GLN A 70 2.94 11.71 -3.07
N LEU A 71 3.35 12.65 -3.92
CA LEU A 71 4.31 13.69 -3.54
C LEU A 71 3.52 14.83 -2.89
N MET A 72 3.71 15.05 -1.60
CA MET A 72 3.00 16.09 -0.83
C MET A 72 3.70 17.44 -0.95
N GLU A 73 5.02 17.43 -0.78
CA GLU A 73 5.86 18.62 -0.77
C GLU A 73 7.28 18.23 -1.19
N GLY A 74 8.03 19.19 -1.75
CA GLY A 74 9.46 19.06 -1.98
C GLY A 74 10.18 20.34 -1.60
N SER A 75 11.37 20.20 -1.03
CA SER A 75 12.25 21.32 -0.67
C SER A 75 13.64 21.12 -1.26
N ASP A 76 14.27 22.24 -1.65
CA ASP A 76 15.61 22.27 -2.22
C ASP A 76 16.54 23.14 -1.37
N GLU A 77 17.62 22.54 -0.90
CA GLU A 77 18.77 23.22 -0.29
C GLU A 77 19.88 23.33 -1.34
N LEU A 78 19.78 24.36 -2.20
CA LEU A 78 20.61 24.50 -3.41
C LEU A 78 22.11 24.57 -3.12
N ILE A 79 22.51 25.21 -2.01
CA ILE A 79 23.93 25.30 -1.58
C ILE A 79 24.45 23.92 -1.17
N GLN A 80 23.62 23.15 -0.45
CA GLN A 80 23.97 21.81 0.03
C GLN A 80 23.75 20.72 -1.01
N LYS A 81 23.22 21.06 -2.20
CA LYS A 81 22.91 20.13 -3.29
C LYS A 81 21.98 19.00 -2.85
N LYS A 82 21.04 19.35 -1.98
CA LYS A 82 20.13 18.42 -1.33
C LYS A 82 18.69 18.75 -1.68
N ARG A 83 17.94 17.74 -2.09
CA ARG A 83 16.48 17.82 -2.26
C ARG A 83 15.82 16.84 -1.30
N GLN A 84 14.77 17.30 -0.64
CA GLN A 84 13.93 16.45 0.19
C GLN A 84 12.53 16.38 -0.38
N LEU A 85 11.96 15.18 -0.42
CA LEU A 85 10.60 14.92 -0.87
C LEU A 85 9.78 14.35 0.29
N GLN A 86 8.64 14.94 0.57
CA GLN A 86 7.64 14.39 1.48
C GLN A 86 6.71 13.48 0.69
N ILE A 87 6.81 12.18 0.95
CA ILE A 87 6.00 11.14 0.30
C ILE A 87 4.89 10.71 1.24
N ARG A 88 3.68 10.58 0.69
CA ARG A 88 2.54 9.95 1.34
C ARG A 88 2.09 8.75 0.53
N LEU A 89 1.99 7.61 1.18
CA LEU A 89 1.37 6.41 0.65
C LEU A 89 -0.08 6.36 1.10
N CYS A 90 -1.00 6.17 0.17
CA CYS A 90 -2.41 5.95 0.45
C CYS A 90 -2.70 4.46 0.22
N LEU A 91 -3.09 3.77 1.28
CA LEU A 91 -3.42 2.36 1.28
C LEU A 91 -4.94 2.22 1.16
N ALA A 92 -5.39 1.34 0.27
CA ALA A 92 -6.80 1.06 0.08
C ALA A 92 -7.03 -0.45 -0.01
N CYS A 93 -8.03 -0.95 0.71
CA CYS A 93 -8.50 -2.32 0.60
C CYS A 93 -10.01 -2.40 0.68
N TRP A 94 -10.55 -3.55 0.30
CA TRP A 94 -11.98 -3.84 0.33
C TRP A 94 -12.19 -5.11 1.13
N ASN A 95 -13.11 -5.07 2.09
CA ASN A 95 -13.55 -6.25 2.81
C ASN A 95 -14.96 -6.02 3.38
N PRO A 96 -15.98 -6.73 2.84
CA PRO A 96 -17.35 -6.61 3.30
C PRO A 96 -17.69 -7.53 4.48
N GLY A 97 -16.77 -8.41 4.90
CA GLY A 97 -17.06 -9.40 5.92
C GLY A 97 -16.35 -10.72 5.67
N GLN A 98 -16.55 -11.66 6.59
CA GLN A 98 -15.88 -12.95 6.57
C GLN A 98 -16.72 -14.00 5.84
N HIS A 99 -16.11 -14.67 4.87
CA HIS A 99 -16.69 -15.84 4.22
C HIS A 99 -16.14 -17.10 4.88
N GLY A 100 -16.97 -18.14 4.97
CA GLY A 100 -16.62 -19.39 5.65
C GLY A 100 -15.40 -20.08 5.03
N GLY A 101 -15.21 -19.91 3.72
CA GLY A 101 -14.05 -20.39 2.97
C GLY A 101 -12.75 -19.63 3.27
N GLU A 102 -12.75 -18.70 4.22
CA GLU A 102 -11.57 -17.97 4.68
C GLU A 102 -11.16 -18.39 6.11
N ILE A 103 -11.98 -19.20 6.78
CA ILE A 103 -11.77 -19.59 8.17
C ILE A 103 -10.78 -20.76 8.22
N PHE A 104 -9.64 -20.51 8.85
CA PHE A 104 -8.66 -21.54 9.18
C PHE A 104 -9.05 -22.25 10.48
N ASN A 105 -9.49 -23.49 10.34
CA ASN A 105 -9.85 -24.33 11.48
C ASN A 105 -8.64 -25.16 11.90
N PRO A 106 -8.26 -25.14 13.19
CA PRO A 106 -7.21 -26.00 13.69
C PRO A 106 -7.66 -27.47 13.70
N ARG A 107 -6.73 -28.36 13.40
CA ARG A 107 -6.88 -29.81 13.47
C ARG A 107 -5.61 -30.38 14.07
N GLU A 108 -5.76 -31.16 15.14
CA GLU A 108 -4.64 -31.83 15.78
C GLU A 108 -3.82 -32.63 14.77
N ASN A 109 -2.51 -32.43 14.83
CA ASN A 109 -1.54 -33.09 13.99
C ASN A 109 -0.23 -33.25 14.76
N ALA A 110 -0.02 -34.45 15.30
CA ALA A 110 1.18 -34.79 16.07
C ALA A 110 2.51 -34.66 15.28
N LYS A 111 2.45 -34.54 13.95
CA LYS A 111 3.64 -34.35 13.09
C LYS A 111 3.93 -32.87 12.80
N ALA A 112 3.01 -31.96 13.11
CA ALA A 112 3.20 -30.53 12.91
C ALA A 112 3.90 -29.91 14.12
N THR A 113 4.82 -28.98 13.89
CA THR A 113 5.44 -28.18 14.95
C THR A 113 4.35 -27.40 15.69
N GLY A 114 4.16 -27.68 16.98
CA GLY A 114 3.06 -27.11 17.78
C GLY A 114 1.79 -27.96 17.85
N GLY A 115 1.76 -29.16 17.24
CA GLY A 115 0.70 -30.15 17.44
C GLY A 115 -0.59 -29.90 16.66
N TYR A 116 -0.67 -28.85 15.84
CA TYR A 116 -1.84 -28.50 15.03
C TYR A 116 -1.46 -28.25 13.57
N SER A 117 -2.37 -28.63 12.68
CA SER A 117 -2.42 -28.22 11.28
C SER A 117 -3.73 -27.47 11.03
N TYR A 118 -3.83 -26.71 9.95
CA TYR A 118 -5.03 -25.92 9.65
C TYR A 118 -5.66 -26.37 8.35
N TYR A 119 -6.99 -26.31 8.28
CA TYR A 119 -7.75 -26.53 7.06
C TYR A 119 -8.82 -25.45 6.90
N VAL A 120 -9.25 -25.25 5.66
CA VAL A 120 -10.26 -24.26 5.30
C VAL A 120 -11.58 -24.98 5.03
N ASN A 121 -12.71 -24.34 5.36
CA ASN A 121 -14.03 -24.91 5.06
C ASN A 121 -14.23 -25.06 3.55
N THR A 122 -14.88 -26.15 3.15
CA THR A 122 -15.27 -26.43 1.76
C THR A 122 -16.76 -26.72 1.67
N GLY A 123 -17.35 -26.69 0.47
CA GLY A 123 -18.77 -26.98 0.26
C GLY A 123 -19.71 -25.89 0.81
N GLU A 124 -20.83 -26.29 1.42
CA GLU A 124 -21.84 -25.35 1.94
C GLU A 124 -21.30 -24.44 3.06
N ALA A 125 -20.44 -24.98 3.93
CA ALA A 125 -19.82 -24.19 5.00
C ALA A 125 -18.93 -23.07 4.44
N ALA A 126 -18.32 -23.25 3.27
CA ALA A 126 -17.50 -22.22 2.63
C ALA A 126 -18.33 -21.04 2.09
N LYS A 127 -19.61 -21.28 1.78
CA LYS A 127 -20.56 -20.29 1.25
C LYS A 127 -21.23 -19.46 2.34
N THR A 128 -20.94 -19.74 3.61
CA THR A 128 -21.42 -18.90 4.70
C THR A 128 -20.74 -17.53 4.62
N TYR A 129 -21.48 -16.47 4.94
CA TYR A 129 -20.96 -15.11 4.98
C TYR A 129 -21.50 -14.41 6.21
N SER A 130 -20.61 -13.72 6.90
CA SER A 130 -20.94 -12.86 8.02
C SER A 130 -20.44 -11.45 7.73
N ARG A 131 -21.39 -10.53 7.51
CA ARG A 131 -21.10 -9.11 7.39
C ARG A 131 -20.49 -8.60 8.69
N ASN A 132 -19.34 -7.94 8.60
CA ASN A 132 -18.69 -7.33 9.75
C ASN A 132 -17.96 -6.04 9.34
N MET A 133 -17.48 -5.30 10.33
CA MET A 133 -16.71 -4.07 10.15
C MET A 133 -15.20 -4.32 10.34
N ASP A 134 -14.72 -5.56 10.20
CA ASP A 134 -13.33 -5.93 10.51
C ASP A 134 -12.34 -5.66 9.36
N GLY A 135 -12.80 -5.12 8.23
CA GLY A 135 -11.95 -4.84 7.08
C GLY A 135 -10.84 -3.81 7.32
N TRP A 136 -10.95 -3.00 8.38
CA TRP A 136 -9.83 -2.16 8.83
C TRP A 136 -8.58 -3.00 9.14
N ARG A 137 -8.75 -4.23 9.64
CA ARG A 137 -7.62 -5.12 9.98
C ARG A 137 -6.78 -5.42 8.75
N ASP A 138 -7.39 -5.64 7.59
CA ASP A 138 -6.66 -5.88 6.34
C ASP A 138 -5.87 -4.63 5.92
N CYS A 139 -6.47 -3.45 6.10
CA CYS A 139 -5.83 -2.17 5.82
C CYS A 139 -4.59 -1.96 6.69
N TYR A 140 -4.70 -2.25 8.00
CA TYR A 140 -3.59 -2.10 8.94
C TYR A 140 -2.56 -3.23 8.83
N ASN A 141 -2.95 -4.45 8.45
CA ASN A 141 -2.00 -5.50 8.12
C ASN A 141 -1.14 -5.13 6.90
N LEU A 142 -1.77 -4.51 5.88
CA LEU A 142 -1.05 -3.93 4.75
C LEU A 142 -0.13 -2.77 5.21
N ALA A 143 -0.62 -1.92 6.11
CA ALA A 143 0.17 -0.82 6.66
C ALA A 143 1.39 -1.32 7.45
N ASP A 144 1.24 -2.33 8.30
CA ASP A 144 2.34 -2.94 9.07
C ASP A 144 3.39 -3.55 8.14
N LEU A 145 2.96 -4.22 7.07
CA LEU A 145 3.88 -4.71 6.05
C LEU A 145 4.66 -3.56 5.40
N VAL A 146 3.97 -2.49 4.99
CA VAL A 146 4.63 -1.31 4.39
C VAL A 146 5.62 -0.68 5.38
N LEU A 147 5.20 -0.46 6.62
CA LEU A 147 6.04 0.13 7.68
C LEU A 147 7.29 -0.72 7.90
N ARG A 148 7.15 -2.05 8.03
CA ARG A 148 8.28 -2.96 8.20
C ARG A 148 9.28 -2.87 7.05
N GLU A 149 8.81 -2.80 5.81
CA GLU A 149 9.67 -2.71 4.63
C GLU A 149 10.35 -1.32 4.52
N ILE A 150 9.70 -0.25 4.98
CA ILE A 150 10.30 1.09 5.05
C ILE A 150 11.35 1.16 6.17
N GLU A 151 11.03 0.66 7.36
CA GLU A 151 11.91 0.70 8.55
C GLU A 151 13.22 -0.07 8.34
N THR A 152 13.13 -1.20 7.62
CA THR A 152 14.29 -2.03 7.28
C THR A 152 15.12 -1.46 6.13
N ALA A 153 14.58 -0.50 5.37
CA ALA A 153 15.28 0.14 4.26
C ALA A 153 16.14 1.32 4.74
N GLU A 154 17.38 1.38 4.28
CA GLU A 154 18.21 2.59 4.35
C GLU A 154 17.97 3.48 3.12
N TYR A 155 17.72 2.83 1.97
CA TYR A 155 17.42 3.46 0.70
C TYR A 155 16.16 2.85 0.11
N ILE A 156 15.25 3.71 -0.35
CA ILE A 156 14.06 3.32 -1.11
C ILE A 156 14.24 3.83 -2.52
N ALA A 157 14.21 2.94 -3.51
CA ALA A 157 14.38 3.32 -4.92
C ALA A 157 15.69 4.08 -5.25
N GLY A 158 16.72 3.93 -4.42
CA GLY A 158 17.99 4.67 -4.52
C GLY A 158 17.96 6.07 -3.88
N HIS A 159 16.87 6.43 -3.21
CA HIS A 159 16.75 7.64 -2.40
C HIS A 159 16.99 7.30 -0.93
N ARG A 160 17.72 8.15 -0.22
CA ARG A 160 17.98 7.93 1.21
C ARG A 160 16.70 8.19 2.00
N LEU A 161 16.36 7.29 2.92
CA LEU A 161 15.28 7.53 3.87
C LEU A 161 15.75 8.51 4.97
N VAL A 162 14.99 9.58 5.21
CA VAL A 162 15.31 10.57 6.26
C VAL A 162 14.68 10.14 7.58
N LYS A 163 15.31 9.15 8.24
CA LYS A 163 14.84 8.57 9.51
C LYS A 163 14.70 9.59 10.63
N GLU A 164 15.47 10.68 10.56
CA GLU A 164 15.47 11.76 11.55
C GLU A 164 14.14 12.52 11.62
N GLN A 165 13.33 12.50 10.54
CA GLN A 165 12.00 13.13 10.53
C GLN A 165 10.89 12.19 10.99
N GLY A 166 11.21 10.92 11.21
CA GLY A 166 10.26 9.87 11.58
C GLY A 166 9.30 9.49 10.44
N ILE A 167 8.50 8.47 10.71
CA ILE A 167 7.43 7.99 9.84
C ILE A 167 6.11 8.25 10.56
N LYS A 168 5.14 8.84 9.86
CA LYS A 168 3.80 9.11 10.39
C LYS A 168 2.80 8.21 9.67
N PHE A 169 1.75 7.78 10.34
CA PHE A 169 0.69 7.00 9.73
C PHE A 169 -0.64 7.23 10.45
N GLY A 170 -1.75 6.93 9.78
CA GLY A 170 -3.06 7.07 10.38
C GLY A 170 -4.21 6.80 9.40
N PRO A 171 -5.46 6.87 9.88
CA PRO A 171 -6.63 6.83 9.01
C PRO A 171 -6.81 8.16 8.28
N PHE A 172 -7.55 8.14 7.17
CA PHE A 172 -8.06 9.38 6.59
C PHE A 172 -9.22 9.91 7.42
N THR A 173 -9.23 11.23 7.61
CA THR A 173 -10.26 11.94 8.36
C THR A 173 -10.81 13.11 7.55
N GLU A 174 -12.12 13.32 7.60
CA GLU A 174 -12.83 14.48 7.04
C GLU A 174 -13.71 15.07 8.15
N ASP A 175 -13.61 16.38 8.39
CA ASP A 175 -14.30 17.09 9.47
C ASP A 175 -14.16 16.44 10.86
N GLY A 176 -12.99 15.83 11.14
CA GLY A 176 -12.70 15.16 12.41
C GLY A 176 -13.26 13.74 12.53
N ASN A 177 -14.01 13.27 11.54
CA ASN A 177 -14.49 11.90 11.46
C ASN A 177 -13.60 11.05 10.57
N VAL A 178 -13.40 9.78 10.94
CA VAL A 178 -12.72 8.82 10.07
C VAL A 178 -13.58 8.56 8.84
N TRP A 179 -12.96 8.48 7.66
CA TRP A 179 -13.64 8.12 6.43
C TRP A 179 -14.41 6.81 6.57
N ASP A 180 -15.73 6.89 6.40
CA ASP A 180 -16.63 5.73 6.36
C ASP A 180 -17.09 5.48 4.93
N TYR A 181 -16.30 4.67 4.21
CA TYR A 181 -16.60 4.22 2.85
C TYR A 181 -16.88 2.72 2.81
N TYR A 182 -17.47 2.16 3.87
CA TYR A 182 -17.78 0.72 3.92
C TYR A 182 -18.38 0.23 2.59
N PRO A 183 -17.86 -0.87 2.00
CA PRO A 183 -16.88 -1.83 2.52
C PRO A 183 -15.39 -1.53 2.21
N TYR A 184 -15.06 -0.30 1.82
CA TYR A 184 -13.71 0.15 1.53
C TYR A 184 -13.04 0.79 2.75
N TRP A 185 -11.76 0.49 2.93
CA TRP A 185 -10.96 0.92 4.07
C TRP A 185 -9.68 1.59 3.59
N HIS A 186 -9.35 2.70 4.23
CA HIS A 186 -8.24 3.55 3.81
C HIS A 186 -7.35 3.95 4.98
N SER A 187 -6.05 3.99 4.74
CA SER A 187 -5.06 4.51 5.66
C SER A 187 -3.93 5.19 4.89
N TRP A 188 -3.11 5.97 5.58
CA TRP A 188 -1.97 6.63 4.98
C TRP A 188 -0.70 6.42 5.81
N ILE A 189 0.44 6.46 5.12
CA ILE A 189 1.78 6.47 5.70
C ILE A 189 2.55 7.62 5.06
N SER A 190 3.29 8.41 5.83
CA SER A 190 4.03 9.57 5.38
C SER A 190 5.46 9.51 5.89
N PHE A 191 6.42 9.74 4.99
CA PHE A 191 7.85 9.74 5.29
C PHE A 191 8.60 10.64 4.31
N ALA A 192 9.84 10.96 4.64
CA ALA A 192 10.67 11.84 3.84
C ALA A 192 11.82 11.08 3.16
N LEU A 193 12.04 11.37 1.87
CA LEU A 193 13.15 10.87 1.08
C LEU A 193 14.09 11.99 0.68
N GLU A 194 15.39 11.71 0.71
CA GLU A 194 16.44 12.63 0.26
C GLU A 194 17.02 12.17 -1.07
N ILE A 195 17.19 13.13 -1.97
CA ILE A 195 17.74 12.95 -3.31
C ILE A 195 18.91 13.91 -3.48
N GLY A 196 20.05 13.37 -3.92
CA GLY A 196 21.17 14.21 -4.37
C GLY A 196 20.75 15.00 -5.61
N THR A 197 20.86 16.32 -5.56
CA THR A 197 20.63 17.18 -6.72
C THR A 197 21.96 17.58 -7.35
N THR A 198 22.00 17.58 -8.68
CA THR A 198 23.02 18.33 -9.41
C THR A 198 22.40 19.70 -9.68
N PRO A 199 22.75 20.76 -8.92
CA PRO A 199 22.22 22.08 -9.22
C PRO A 199 22.65 22.48 -10.63
N ALA A 200 21.70 22.98 -11.42
CA ALA A 200 22.03 23.63 -12.68
C ALA A 200 22.84 24.89 -12.34
N ILE A 201 24.01 25.02 -12.97
CA ILE A 201 24.81 26.22 -12.83
C ILE A 201 24.13 27.28 -13.70
N PRO A 202 23.83 28.48 -13.18
CA PRO A 202 23.26 29.54 -14.02
C PRO A 202 24.19 29.80 -15.21
N LYS A 203 23.63 30.02 -16.39
CA LYS A 203 24.40 30.16 -17.64
C LYS A 203 25.47 31.25 -17.57
N GLU A 204 25.21 32.31 -16.80
CA GLU A 204 26.13 33.42 -16.54
C GLU A 204 27.39 32.99 -15.77
N TYR A 205 27.37 31.83 -15.11
CA TYR A 205 28.52 31.27 -14.40
C TYR A 205 29.20 30.11 -15.13
N GLU A 206 28.66 29.66 -16.27
CA GLU A 206 29.27 28.59 -17.07
C GLU A 206 30.61 29.02 -17.67
N GLU A 207 30.77 30.31 -17.96
CA GLU A 207 32.01 30.90 -18.51
C GLU A 207 33.16 31.01 -17.49
N PHE A 208 32.90 30.74 -16.20
CA PHE A 208 33.90 30.76 -15.12
C PHE A 208 34.29 29.35 -14.62
N LEU A 209 33.89 28.30 -15.33
CA LEU A 209 34.23 26.89 -15.05
C LEU A 209 35.26 26.33 -16.04
#